data_AF-A0A2R4M889-F1
#
_entry.id   AF-A0A2R4M889-F1
#
_cell.length_a   1.000
_cell.length_b   1.000
_cell.length_c   1.000
_cell.angle_alpha   90.00
_cell.angle_beta   90.00
_cell.angle_gamma   90.00
#
_symmetry.space_group_name_H-M   'P 1'
#
loop_
_entity.id
_entity.type
_entity.pdbx_description
1 polymer ?
#
loop_
_entity_poly.entity_id
_entity_poly.type
_entity_poly.pdbx_seq_one_letter_code
_entity_poly.pdbx_strand_id
1 'polypeptide(L)'
;MLIALGGAARAQTPSATAPDKPISAIDWLSDSLDAPRAPATSAPQPSDIAQNALPEDVSVAPLDTPSPDAAGLLPSAVTGLPRDLWGASTATDLARRITTISARPDLLPASRRLLNTLVLAELNPPLQSQADGRLFLARIDALLSQGLLDEADALMELAGLSSPAIFRRAFDTKLLLGTEDEACARLTHTPGLSPTLQARIFCLARGGDWDAAALTLETGEALGLIREDQGELLARFLDPELFEGEPSLPIPDHPTPLTFRLMEAIGEPLATSSLPLAFAQSDLRATTGWKARATAAERLARVGALSPNRWLGIWSEHLPAASGGIWDRIEALQRFETALSTNDPGAVSHALPPAWSAMRVSGLQPVFAELFAARLALLPLNGEAADIAFEVALLSPDYEKIATKWAPALSRDQAFLKGIAMGDLPTQRPSTDMARAIATGFRGTGVPVRLTSLVSEQRLGEAILRAIEVLEGGAAGDIDELSDALQFFRAVGLEATARRAALELMLLERRG
;
A
#
# COMPACT_ATOMS: atom_id res chain seq x y z
N MET A 1 34.38 -64.66 -13.73
CA MET A 1 33.50 -63.94 -14.66
C MET A 1 32.38 -63.33 -13.84
N LEU A 2 32.57 -62.08 -13.39
CA LEU A 2 31.58 -61.30 -12.63
C LEU A 2 31.71 -59.86 -13.10
N ILE A 3 30.59 -59.33 -13.58
CA ILE A 3 30.42 -58.07 -14.31
C ILE A 3 30.31 -56.93 -13.30
N ALA A 4 31.14 -55.89 -13.45
CA ALA A 4 31.05 -54.65 -12.69
C ALA A 4 30.11 -53.66 -13.42
N LEU A 5 29.02 -53.27 -12.76
CA LEU A 5 28.10 -52.21 -13.19
C LEU A 5 28.66 -50.84 -12.77
N GLY A 6 28.97 -49.98 -13.75
CA GLY A 6 29.30 -48.58 -13.54
C GLY A 6 28.03 -47.74 -13.40
N GLY A 7 27.85 -47.11 -12.24
CA GLY A 7 26.83 -46.08 -12.02
C GLY A 7 27.38 -44.70 -12.35
N ALA A 8 26.81 -44.03 -13.35
CA ALA A 8 27.14 -42.66 -13.71
C ALA A 8 26.51 -41.68 -12.71
N ALA A 9 27.34 -40.90 -12.01
CA ALA A 9 26.92 -39.78 -11.19
C ALA A 9 26.52 -38.60 -12.10
N ARG A 10 25.26 -38.16 -12.04
CA ARG A 10 24.80 -36.91 -12.65
C ARG A 10 25.38 -35.74 -11.84
N ALA A 11 26.30 -34.99 -12.43
CA ALA A 11 26.74 -33.70 -11.91
C ALA A 11 25.57 -32.71 -11.97
N GLN A 12 25.19 -32.17 -10.81
CA GLN A 12 24.23 -31.07 -10.69
C GLN A 12 24.93 -29.80 -11.17
N THR A 13 24.41 -29.19 -12.23
CA THR A 13 24.80 -27.85 -12.67
C THR A 13 24.38 -26.82 -11.61
N PRO A 14 25.30 -26.00 -11.08
CA PRO A 14 24.94 -24.90 -10.21
C PRO A 14 24.26 -23.79 -11.04
N SER A 15 23.09 -23.35 -10.57
CA SER A 15 22.36 -22.21 -11.09
C SER A 15 23.18 -20.93 -10.89
N ALA A 16 23.60 -20.30 -11.99
CA ALA A 16 24.31 -19.02 -11.95
C ALA A 16 23.35 -17.89 -11.53
N THR A 17 23.68 -17.20 -10.44
CA THR A 17 22.96 -16.03 -9.94
C THR A 17 23.36 -14.79 -10.77
N ALA A 18 22.38 -14.13 -11.38
CA ALA A 18 22.56 -12.84 -12.04
C ALA A 18 22.80 -11.72 -11.00
N PRO A 19 23.42 -10.58 -11.35
CA PRO A 19 23.51 -9.44 -10.44
C PRO A 19 22.11 -8.99 -10.02
N ASP A 20 21.93 -8.78 -8.72
CA ASP A 20 20.68 -8.36 -8.05
C ASP A 20 20.19 -7.00 -8.60
N LYS A 21 19.45 -7.03 -9.71
CA LYS A 21 18.53 -5.95 -10.06
C LYS A 21 17.41 -5.97 -9.01
N PRO A 22 16.92 -4.82 -8.53
CA PRO A 22 15.74 -4.78 -7.67
C PRO A 22 14.53 -5.26 -8.47
N ILE A 23 14.23 -6.56 -8.37
CA ILE A 23 13.01 -7.17 -8.87
C ILE A 23 11.84 -6.52 -8.11
N SER A 24 10.78 -6.15 -8.83
CA SER A 24 9.54 -5.71 -8.20
C SER A 24 9.03 -6.79 -7.26
N ALA A 25 8.74 -6.45 -6.01
CA ALA A 25 8.08 -7.37 -5.09
C ALA A 25 6.57 -7.54 -5.41
N ILE A 26 6.05 -6.73 -6.33
CA ILE A 26 4.68 -6.78 -6.82
C ILE A 26 4.65 -7.53 -8.15
N ASP A 27 3.86 -8.60 -8.19
CA ASP A 27 3.69 -9.53 -9.31
C ASP A 27 2.97 -8.92 -10.52
N TRP A 28 2.03 -8.00 -10.30
CA TRP A 28 1.27 -7.35 -11.36
C TRP A 28 1.95 -6.09 -11.92
N LEU A 29 2.99 -5.56 -11.27
CA LEU A 29 3.76 -4.47 -11.87
C LEU A 29 4.50 -5.01 -13.09
N SER A 30 4.40 -4.27 -14.18
CA SER A 30 4.88 -4.76 -15.47
C SER A 30 6.40 -4.95 -15.45
N ASP A 31 6.89 -5.99 -16.14
CA ASP A 31 8.25 -5.99 -16.73
C ASP A 31 8.25 -5.34 -18.12
N SER A 32 7.26 -4.48 -18.40
CA SER A 32 7.00 -3.78 -19.67
C SER A 32 8.09 -2.79 -20.10
N LEU A 33 9.24 -2.76 -19.42
CA LEU A 33 10.42 -2.03 -19.87
C LEU A 33 11.71 -2.88 -19.81
N ASP A 34 11.64 -4.20 -19.58
CA ASP A 34 12.81 -5.05 -19.76
C ASP A 34 13.07 -5.26 -21.25
N ALA A 35 14.16 -4.66 -21.74
CA ALA A 35 14.57 -4.78 -23.12
C ALA A 35 14.68 -6.27 -23.53
N PRO A 36 14.24 -6.65 -24.74
CA PRO A 36 14.42 -8.01 -25.23
C PRO A 36 15.89 -8.39 -25.19
N ARG A 37 16.21 -9.45 -24.45
CA ARG A 37 17.59 -9.93 -24.32
C ARG A 37 17.97 -10.59 -25.64
N ALA A 38 18.93 -10.01 -26.38
CA ALA A 38 19.61 -10.75 -27.44
C ALA A 38 20.18 -12.05 -26.85
N PRO A 39 20.14 -13.20 -27.56
CA PRO A 39 20.72 -14.44 -27.06
C PRO A 39 22.18 -14.20 -26.70
N ALA A 40 22.49 -14.33 -25.41
CA ALA A 40 23.83 -14.11 -24.90
C ALA A 40 24.77 -15.15 -25.53
N THR A 41 25.71 -14.70 -26.35
CA THR A 41 26.89 -15.49 -26.66
C THR A 41 27.61 -15.69 -25.34
N SER A 42 27.77 -16.94 -24.92
CA SER A 42 28.40 -17.31 -23.65
C SER A 42 29.85 -16.86 -23.63
N ALA A 43 30.10 -15.68 -23.05
CA ALA A 43 31.44 -15.32 -22.60
C ALA A 43 31.84 -16.28 -21.46
N PRO A 44 33.11 -16.72 -21.40
CA PRO A 44 33.59 -17.59 -20.34
C PRO A 44 33.34 -16.95 -18.97
N GLN A 45 32.77 -17.70 -18.03
CA GLN A 45 32.58 -17.21 -16.67
C GLN A 45 33.94 -16.93 -16.01
N PRO A 46 34.08 -15.82 -15.27
CA PRO A 46 35.27 -15.56 -14.49
C PRO A 46 35.40 -16.63 -13.40
N SER A 47 36.59 -17.20 -13.28
CA SER A 47 36.96 -18.12 -12.20
C SER A 47 37.05 -17.40 -10.87
N ASP A 48 36.70 -18.06 -9.76
CA ASP A 48 36.99 -17.63 -8.37
C ASP A 48 38.49 -17.58 -8.01
N ILE A 49 39.36 -17.67 -9.01
CA ILE A 49 40.80 -17.44 -8.90
C ILE A 49 41.06 -16.02 -9.39
N ALA A 50 41.54 -15.15 -8.49
CA ALA A 50 41.93 -13.79 -8.83
C ALA A 50 42.92 -13.81 -10.01
N GLN A 51 42.46 -13.34 -11.18
CA GLN A 51 43.28 -13.30 -12.41
C GLN A 51 44.25 -12.11 -12.41
N ASN A 52 44.05 -11.13 -11.53
CA ASN A 52 44.89 -9.96 -11.31
C ASN A 52 44.64 -9.36 -9.90
N ALA A 53 45.53 -8.45 -9.47
CA ALA A 53 45.43 -7.72 -8.21
C ALA A 53 44.82 -6.31 -8.40
N LEU A 54 43.93 -6.15 -9.39
CA LEU A 54 43.24 -4.88 -9.61
C LEU A 54 42.09 -4.76 -8.61
N PRO A 55 41.81 -3.55 -8.06
CA PRO A 55 40.64 -3.31 -7.21
C PRO A 55 39.34 -3.68 -7.95
N GLU A 56 38.30 -4.09 -7.21
CA GLU A 56 36.94 -4.22 -7.76
C GLU A 56 36.51 -2.92 -8.44
N ASP A 57 35.66 -3.03 -9.48
CA ASP A 57 35.09 -1.87 -10.17
C ASP A 57 34.36 -0.96 -9.17
N VAL A 58 35.04 0.12 -8.79
CA VAL A 58 34.46 1.18 -7.96
C VAL A 58 33.48 1.94 -8.84
N SER A 59 32.18 1.69 -8.65
CA SER A 59 31.15 2.54 -9.23
C SER A 59 31.20 3.91 -8.55
N VAL A 60 31.68 4.91 -9.29
CA VAL A 60 31.74 6.30 -8.80
C VAL A 60 30.45 6.98 -9.18
N ALA A 61 29.52 7.12 -8.24
CA ALA A 61 28.41 8.05 -8.39
C ALA A 61 28.94 9.47 -8.11
N PRO A 62 28.64 10.48 -8.95
CA PRO A 62 28.95 11.87 -8.63
C PRO A 62 28.31 12.24 -7.28
N LEU A 63 29.09 12.85 -6.38
CA LEU A 63 28.62 13.28 -5.05
C LEU A 63 27.39 14.20 -5.12
N ASP A 64 27.19 14.88 -6.25
CA ASP A 64 26.16 15.91 -6.45
C ASP A 64 24.88 15.38 -7.14
N THR A 65 24.76 14.07 -7.38
CA THR A 65 23.50 13.50 -7.90
C THR A 65 22.52 13.30 -6.73
N PRO A 66 21.34 13.95 -6.73
CA PRO A 66 20.37 13.76 -5.66
C PRO A 66 19.94 12.29 -5.60
N SER A 67 20.16 11.63 -4.46
CA SER A 67 19.72 10.25 -4.26
C SER A 67 18.20 10.21 -4.18
N PRO A 68 17.51 9.39 -4.99
CA PRO A 68 16.05 9.26 -4.90
C PRO A 68 15.61 8.73 -3.53
N ASP A 69 16.48 8.00 -2.80
CA ASP A 69 16.19 7.52 -1.44
C ASP A 69 15.87 8.65 -0.45
N ALA A 70 16.34 9.87 -0.73
CA ALA A 70 16.10 11.04 0.10
C ALA A 70 14.73 11.70 -0.11
N ALA A 71 14.07 11.40 -1.24
CA ALA A 71 12.82 12.05 -1.61
C ALA A 71 11.70 11.75 -0.60
N GLY A 72 10.83 12.73 -0.36
CA GLY A 72 9.69 12.57 0.53
C GLY A 72 8.69 13.71 0.40
N LEU A 73 7.42 13.39 0.62
CA LEU A 73 6.31 14.35 0.59
C LEU A 73 6.04 14.97 1.97
N LEU A 74 6.50 14.32 3.04
CA LEU A 74 6.24 14.74 4.42
C LEU A 74 7.54 15.20 5.10
N PRO A 75 7.74 16.51 5.31
CA PRO A 75 8.94 17.01 5.96
C PRO A 75 8.93 16.69 7.47
N SER A 76 10.10 16.72 8.10
CA SER A 76 10.27 16.45 9.55
C SER A 76 9.40 17.33 10.45
N ALA A 77 9.09 18.56 10.02
CA ALA A 77 8.19 19.47 10.75
C ALA A 77 6.74 18.95 10.83
N VAL A 78 6.32 18.10 9.89
CA VAL A 78 4.99 17.48 9.85
C VAL A 78 5.02 16.11 10.55
N THR A 79 6.05 15.30 10.30
CA THR A 79 6.11 13.92 10.83
C THR A 79 6.63 13.84 12.26
N GLY A 80 7.41 14.84 12.70
CA GLY A 80 8.17 14.79 13.95
C GLY A 80 9.35 13.81 13.93
N LEU A 81 9.62 13.16 12.79
CA LEU A 81 10.70 12.18 12.65
C LEU A 81 12.05 12.87 12.39
N PRO A 82 13.15 12.38 12.99
CA PRO A 82 14.49 12.88 12.70
C PRO A 82 14.91 12.56 11.26
N ARG A 83 15.65 13.46 10.59
CA ARG A 83 16.07 13.27 9.20
C ARG A 83 16.98 12.04 9.02
N ASP A 84 17.80 11.74 10.01
CA ASP A 84 18.75 10.62 10.03
C ASP A 84 18.13 9.31 10.57
N LEU A 85 16.80 9.17 10.52
CA LEU A 85 16.06 8.05 11.10
C LEU A 85 16.59 6.66 10.70
N TRP A 86 17.02 6.50 9.45
CA TRP A 86 17.56 5.22 8.96
C TRP A 86 18.95 4.91 9.53
N GLY A 87 19.76 5.95 9.79
CA GLY A 87 21.10 5.85 10.38
C GLY A 87 21.95 4.72 9.80
N ALA A 88 22.39 3.80 10.66
CA ALA A 88 23.28 2.70 10.31
C ALA A 88 22.59 1.47 9.67
N SER A 89 21.30 1.55 9.35
CA SER A 89 20.59 0.44 8.71
C SER A 89 21.07 0.22 7.27
N THR A 90 20.75 -0.95 6.71
CA THR A 90 21.01 -1.23 5.30
C THR A 90 19.75 -0.94 4.46
N ALA A 91 19.93 -0.40 3.26
CA ALA A 91 18.81 -0.17 2.33
C ALA A 91 18.05 -1.47 2.02
N THR A 92 18.76 -2.61 1.94
CA THR A 92 18.18 -3.94 1.70
C THR A 92 17.27 -4.40 2.84
N ASP A 93 17.69 -4.27 4.11
CA ASP A 93 16.85 -4.68 5.24
C ASP A 93 15.61 -3.81 5.38
N LEU A 94 15.77 -2.50 5.17
CA LEU A 94 14.65 -1.56 5.19
C LEU A 94 13.66 -1.88 4.07
N ALA A 95 14.14 -2.06 2.84
CA ALA A 95 13.32 -2.42 1.69
C ALA A 95 12.53 -3.71 1.96
N ARG A 96 13.21 -4.78 2.41
CA ARG A 96 12.58 -6.06 2.73
C ARG A 96 11.48 -5.93 3.79
N ARG A 97 11.73 -5.17 4.87
CA ARG A 97 10.74 -4.94 5.94
C ARG A 97 9.54 -4.15 5.43
N ILE A 98 9.78 -3.06 4.70
CA ILE A 98 8.72 -2.23 4.11
C ILE A 98 7.80 -3.09 3.23
N THR A 99 8.39 -3.86 2.30
CA THR A 99 7.66 -4.79 1.43
C THR A 99 6.88 -5.84 2.23
N THR A 100 7.50 -6.43 3.26
CA THR A 100 6.86 -7.48 4.08
C THR A 100 5.65 -6.94 4.84
N ILE A 101 5.76 -5.72 5.38
CA ILE A 101 4.68 -5.07 6.11
C ILE A 101 3.56 -4.69 5.13
N SER A 102 3.88 -4.03 4.02
CA SER A 102 2.90 -3.50 3.06
C SER A 102 2.11 -4.58 2.30
N ALA A 103 2.66 -5.80 2.22
CA ALA A 103 1.97 -6.96 1.63
C ALA A 103 0.92 -7.59 2.55
N ARG A 104 0.86 -7.21 3.84
CA ARG A 104 -0.12 -7.78 4.78
C ARG A 104 -1.53 -7.24 4.52
N PRO A 105 -2.54 -8.10 4.31
CA PRO A 105 -3.90 -7.67 3.99
C PRO A 105 -4.63 -7.04 5.20
N ASP A 106 -4.26 -7.41 6.42
CA ASP A 106 -5.00 -7.16 7.66
C ASP A 106 -4.26 -6.26 8.67
N LEU A 107 -3.35 -5.40 8.19
CA LEU A 107 -2.66 -4.42 9.05
C LEU A 107 -3.64 -3.59 9.87
N LEU A 108 -3.32 -3.39 11.15
CA LEU A 108 -4.02 -2.43 11.99
C LEU A 108 -3.95 -1.03 11.35
N PRO A 109 -5.03 -0.22 11.41
CA PRO A 109 -5.00 1.13 10.86
C PRO A 109 -3.87 2.00 11.45
N ALA A 110 -3.51 1.84 12.73
CA ALA A 110 -2.37 2.52 13.34
C ALA A 110 -1.02 2.10 12.74
N SER A 111 -0.81 0.79 12.52
CA SER A 111 0.38 0.28 11.84
C SER A 111 0.48 0.82 10.42
N ARG A 112 -0.64 0.82 9.69
CA ARG A 112 -0.70 1.34 8.32
C ARG A 112 -0.39 2.84 8.27
N ARG A 113 -0.99 3.65 9.14
CA ARG A 113 -0.70 5.09 9.23
C ARG A 113 0.77 5.37 9.56
N LEU A 114 1.37 4.57 10.45
CA LEU A 114 2.79 4.69 10.78
C LEU A 114 3.67 4.30 9.58
N LEU A 115 3.39 3.18 8.92
CA LEU A 115 4.09 2.77 7.70
C LEU A 115 4.00 3.85 6.62
N ASN A 116 2.81 4.38 6.36
CA ASN A 116 2.59 5.43 5.35
C ASN A 116 3.35 6.71 5.70
N THR A 117 3.36 7.11 6.97
CA THR A 117 4.22 8.22 7.44
C THR A 117 5.69 7.96 7.13
N LEU A 118 6.19 6.75 7.39
CA LEU A 118 7.59 6.38 7.14
C LEU A 118 7.95 6.37 5.65
N VAL A 119 7.12 5.77 4.79
CA VAL A 119 7.39 5.67 3.36
C VAL A 119 7.15 6.97 2.60
N LEU A 120 6.45 7.95 3.19
CA LEU A 120 6.25 9.29 2.60
C LEU A 120 7.18 10.36 3.20
N ALA A 121 7.89 10.07 4.30
CA ALA A 121 8.75 11.03 4.96
C ALA A 121 9.97 11.44 4.12
N GLU A 122 10.35 12.71 4.23
CA GLU A 122 11.64 13.22 3.74
C GLU A 122 12.73 12.83 4.76
N LEU A 123 13.51 11.80 4.43
CA LEU A 123 14.52 11.20 5.31
C LEU A 123 15.85 11.10 4.55
N ASN A 124 16.97 11.35 5.23
CA ASN A 124 18.29 11.10 4.67
C ASN A 124 18.44 9.60 4.38
N PRO A 125 19.06 9.20 3.25
CA PRO A 125 19.34 7.79 2.97
C PRO A 125 20.18 7.16 4.10
N PRO A 126 20.13 5.82 4.27
CA PRO A 126 20.99 5.14 5.22
C PRO A 126 22.47 5.45 4.96
N LEU A 127 23.29 5.51 6.01
CA LEU A 127 24.69 5.95 5.93
C LEU A 127 25.54 5.13 4.94
N GLN A 128 25.17 3.87 4.72
CA GLN A 128 25.85 2.94 3.82
C GLN A 128 25.07 2.71 2.50
N SER A 129 24.17 3.63 2.11
CA SER A 129 23.43 3.50 0.85
C SER A 129 24.33 3.71 -0.36
N GLN A 130 24.13 2.90 -1.39
CA GLN A 130 24.83 2.98 -2.68
C GLN A 130 24.19 3.99 -3.65
N ALA A 131 23.18 4.76 -3.19
CA ALA A 131 22.39 5.68 -4.01
C ALA A 131 21.74 5.02 -5.25
N ASP A 132 21.49 3.71 -5.18
CA ASP A 132 20.89 2.90 -6.25
C ASP A 132 19.35 3.03 -6.31
N GLY A 133 18.75 3.78 -5.39
CA GLY A 133 17.31 4.01 -5.31
C GLY A 133 16.51 2.81 -4.82
N ARG A 134 17.16 1.80 -4.23
CA ARG A 134 16.50 0.58 -3.77
C ARG A 134 15.47 0.85 -2.68
N LEU A 135 15.81 1.70 -1.72
CA LEU A 135 14.88 2.04 -0.64
C LEU A 135 13.71 2.87 -1.19
N PHE A 136 14.00 3.79 -2.12
CA PHE A 136 12.97 4.54 -2.84
C PHE A 136 11.98 3.62 -3.56
N LEU A 137 12.45 2.66 -4.35
CA LEU A 137 11.58 1.70 -5.06
C LEU A 137 10.74 0.87 -4.08
N ALA A 138 11.31 0.41 -2.97
CA ALA A 138 10.54 -0.32 -1.96
C ALA A 138 9.43 0.53 -1.34
N ARG A 139 9.67 1.83 -1.15
CA ARG A 139 8.65 2.79 -0.67
C ARG A 139 7.55 2.99 -1.70
N ILE A 140 7.90 3.13 -2.98
CA ILE A 140 6.92 3.23 -4.08
C ILE A 140 6.09 1.95 -4.17
N ASP A 141 6.73 0.79 -4.21
CA ASP A 141 6.03 -0.50 -4.30
C ASP A 141 5.11 -0.69 -3.07
N ALA A 142 5.51 -0.25 -1.87
CA ALA A 142 4.63 -0.27 -0.70
C ALA A 142 3.41 0.67 -0.79
N LEU A 143 3.53 1.82 -1.46
CA LEU A 143 2.38 2.71 -1.72
C LEU A 143 1.44 2.08 -2.74
N LEU A 144 1.99 1.54 -3.83
CA LEU A 144 1.22 0.91 -4.91
C LEU A 144 0.48 -0.34 -4.41
N SER A 145 1.11 -1.20 -3.61
CA SER A 145 0.46 -2.39 -3.04
C SER A 145 -0.74 -2.03 -2.15
N GLN A 146 -0.71 -0.85 -1.54
CA GLN A 146 -1.76 -0.32 -0.68
C GLN A 146 -2.80 0.54 -1.43
N GLY A 147 -2.65 0.74 -2.74
CA GLY A 147 -3.56 1.55 -3.56
C GLY A 147 -3.35 3.07 -3.46
N LEU A 148 -2.26 3.53 -2.85
CA LEU A 148 -1.88 4.95 -2.68
C LEU A 148 -1.19 5.49 -3.94
N LEU A 149 -1.90 5.46 -5.07
CA LEU A 149 -1.34 5.79 -6.38
C LEU A 149 -1.07 7.28 -6.54
N ASP A 150 -1.94 8.14 -5.99
CA ASP A 150 -1.76 9.60 -6.03
C ASP A 150 -0.47 9.99 -5.28
N GLU A 151 -0.21 9.38 -4.10
CA GLU A 151 1.00 9.62 -3.32
C GLU A 151 2.25 9.02 -3.98
N ALA A 152 2.15 7.83 -4.58
CA ALA A 152 3.25 7.22 -5.33
C ALA A 152 3.64 8.07 -6.54
N ASP A 153 2.66 8.57 -7.30
CA ASP A 153 2.86 9.45 -8.45
C ASP A 153 3.57 10.74 -8.01
N ALA A 154 3.04 11.43 -7.00
CA ALA A 154 3.64 12.66 -6.48
C ALA A 154 5.07 12.46 -5.97
N LEU A 155 5.36 11.33 -5.30
CA LEU A 155 6.69 11.02 -4.80
C LEU A 155 7.69 10.73 -5.94
N MET A 156 7.26 10.06 -7.01
CA MET A 156 8.08 9.82 -8.21
C MET A 156 8.32 11.10 -9.02
N GLU A 157 7.31 11.98 -9.14
CA GLU A 157 7.49 13.30 -9.78
C GLU A 157 8.52 14.15 -9.03
N LEU A 158 8.50 14.11 -7.69
CA LEU A 158 9.46 14.83 -6.86
C LEU A 158 10.89 14.28 -6.99
N ALA A 159 11.04 12.95 -6.95
CA ALA A 159 12.35 12.30 -7.05
C ALA A 159 12.95 12.38 -8.46
N GLY A 160 12.10 12.56 -9.47
CA GLY A 160 12.46 12.50 -10.88
C GLY A 160 12.52 11.05 -11.40
N LEU A 161 12.33 10.91 -12.71
CA LEU A 161 12.27 9.62 -13.41
C LEU A 161 13.65 9.22 -13.97
N SER A 162 14.68 9.31 -13.13
CA SER A 162 16.09 9.21 -13.55
C SER A 162 16.58 7.79 -13.82
N SER A 163 15.83 6.76 -13.38
CA SER A 163 16.15 5.35 -13.63
C SER A 163 15.03 4.62 -14.39
N PRO A 164 15.36 3.60 -15.20
CA PRO A 164 14.36 2.78 -15.88
C PRO A 164 13.36 2.13 -14.91
N ALA A 165 13.81 1.73 -13.72
CA ALA A 165 12.95 1.10 -12.72
C ALA A 165 11.91 2.08 -12.17
N ILE A 166 12.30 3.33 -11.88
CA ILE A 166 11.37 4.38 -11.40
C ILE A 166 10.40 4.76 -12.53
N PHE A 167 10.92 4.96 -13.74
CA PHE A 167 10.08 5.27 -14.91
C PHE A 167 9.03 4.18 -15.16
N ARG A 168 9.36 2.90 -14.93
CA ARG A 168 8.41 1.78 -15.02
C ARG A 168 7.24 1.94 -14.07
N ARG A 169 7.53 2.20 -12.79
CA ARG A 169 6.48 2.41 -11.78
C ARG A 169 5.64 3.62 -12.13
N ALA A 170 6.26 4.70 -12.61
CA ALA A 170 5.54 5.90 -13.03
C ALA A 170 4.59 5.61 -14.20
N PHE A 171 5.05 4.86 -15.22
CA PHE A 171 4.21 4.45 -16.35
C PHE A 171 3.02 3.62 -15.88
N ASP A 172 3.26 2.55 -15.12
CA ASP A 172 2.21 1.68 -14.57
C ASP A 172 1.22 2.45 -13.67
N THR A 173 1.71 3.39 -12.87
CA THR A 173 0.88 4.23 -11.99
C THR A 173 -0.03 5.14 -12.81
N LYS A 174 0.50 5.82 -13.83
CA LYS A 174 -0.27 6.69 -14.72
C LYS A 174 -1.33 5.92 -15.50
N LEU A 175 -1.02 4.70 -15.94
CA LEU A 175 -2.00 3.80 -16.54
C LEU A 175 -3.14 3.53 -15.55
N LEU A 176 -2.87 3.17 -14.29
CA LEU A 176 -3.94 2.91 -13.32
C LEU A 176 -4.73 4.17 -12.92
N LEU A 177 -4.09 5.34 -12.91
CA LEU A 177 -4.77 6.61 -12.63
C LEU A 177 -5.65 7.12 -13.79
N GLY A 178 -5.50 6.56 -15.00
CA GLY A 178 -6.25 7.04 -16.17
C GLY A 178 -5.63 8.30 -16.81
N THR A 179 -4.33 8.50 -16.58
CA THR A 179 -3.53 9.61 -17.11
C THR A 179 -2.45 9.08 -18.05
N GLU A 180 -2.74 8.01 -18.78
CA GLU A 180 -1.83 7.31 -19.70
C GLU A 180 -1.24 8.22 -20.78
N ASP A 181 -1.98 9.23 -21.25
CA ASP A 181 -1.49 10.18 -22.26
C ASP A 181 -0.27 10.97 -21.76
N GLU A 182 -0.22 11.33 -20.47
CA GLU A 182 0.97 11.97 -19.86
C GLU A 182 2.17 11.03 -19.86
N ALA A 183 1.94 9.75 -19.60
CA ALA A 183 2.98 8.74 -19.55
C ALA A 183 3.54 8.48 -20.96
N CYS A 184 2.66 8.36 -21.96
CA CYS A 184 3.05 8.17 -23.35
C CYS A 184 3.77 9.37 -23.95
N ALA A 185 3.35 10.61 -23.63
CA ALA A 185 4.07 11.80 -24.04
C ALA A 185 5.52 11.80 -23.52
N ARG A 186 5.73 11.46 -22.25
CA ARG A 186 7.09 11.37 -21.67
C ARG A 186 7.93 10.25 -22.27
N LEU A 187 7.32 9.10 -22.55
CA LEU A 187 7.98 7.95 -23.15
C LEU A 187 8.55 8.32 -24.53
N THR A 188 7.80 9.05 -25.34
CA THR A 188 8.26 9.54 -26.66
C THR A 188 9.47 10.48 -26.54
N HIS A 189 9.55 11.27 -25.47
CA HIS A 189 10.64 12.23 -25.25
C HIS A 189 11.86 11.66 -24.50
N THR A 190 11.84 10.39 -24.11
CA THR A 190 12.93 9.78 -23.32
C THR A 190 13.45 8.46 -23.93
N PRO A 191 14.15 8.52 -25.09
CA PRO A 191 14.57 7.31 -25.83
C PRO A 191 15.51 6.38 -25.06
N GLY A 192 16.24 6.89 -24.06
CA GLY A 192 17.22 6.13 -23.27
C GLY A 192 16.61 5.20 -22.22
N LEU A 193 15.31 5.31 -21.93
CA LEU A 193 14.58 4.44 -20.99
C LEU A 193 13.83 3.36 -21.76
N SER A 194 14.58 2.61 -22.59
CA SER A 194 14.09 1.69 -23.63
C SER A 194 12.84 0.92 -23.19
N PRO A 195 11.64 1.25 -23.72
CA PRO A 195 10.42 0.57 -23.33
C PRO A 195 10.35 -0.84 -23.91
N THR A 196 9.50 -1.72 -23.36
CA THR A 196 9.13 -2.92 -24.12
C THR A 196 8.36 -2.52 -25.36
N LEU A 197 8.36 -3.42 -26.33
CA LEU A 197 7.64 -3.22 -27.58
C LEU A 197 6.15 -2.98 -27.32
N GLN A 198 5.55 -3.66 -26.34
CA GLN A 198 4.13 -3.48 -26.00
C GLN A 198 3.81 -2.04 -25.55
N ALA A 199 4.61 -1.48 -24.63
CA ALA A 199 4.41 -0.11 -24.17
C ALA A 199 4.64 0.90 -25.30
N ARG A 200 5.64 0.65 -26.17
CA ARG A 200 5.89 1.47 -27.35
C ARG A 200 4.73 1.44 -28.33
N ILE A 201 4.21 0.26 -28.68
CA ILE A 201 3.07 0.08 -29.59
C ILE A 201 1.84 0.80 -29.05
N PHE A 202 1.53 0.60 -27.76
CA PHE A 202 0.44 1.29 -27.09
C PHE A 202 0.57 2.82 -27.18
N CYS A 203 1.75 3.36 -26.87
CA CYS A 203 1.97 4.81 -26.90
C CYS A 203 2.04 5.41 -28.30
N LEU A 204 2.55 4.69 -29.31
CA LEU A 204 2.50 5.12 -30.71
C LEU A 204 1.06 5.24 -31.18
N ALA A 205 0.24 4.23 -30.93
CA ALA A 205 -1.18 4.23 -31.26
C ALA A 205 -1.95 5.35 -30.52
N ARG A 206 -1.73 5.52 -29.21
CA ARG A 206 -2.32 6.64 -28.44
C ARG A 206 -1.87 8.01 -28.94
N GLY A 207 -0.63 8.11 -29.43
CA GLY A 207 -0.10 9.31 -30.08
C GLY A 207 -0.61 9.53 -31.52
N GLY A 208 -1.38 8.60 -32.08
CA GLY A 208 -1.95 8.67 -33.42
C GLY A 208 -1.05 8.12 -34.54
N ASP A 209 0.11 7.56 -34.22
CA ASP A 209 1.03 6.94 -35.18
C ASP A 209 0.74 5.44 -35.32
N TRP A 210 -0.44 5.13 -35.87
CA TRP A 210 -0.95 3.77 -36.03
C TRP A 210 -0.06 2.92 -36.94
N ASP A 211 0.45 3.50 -38.03
CA ASP A 211 1.34 2.81 -38.98
C ASP A 211 2.65 2.37 -38.30
N ALA A 212 3.26 3.24 -37.50
CA ALA A 212 4.47 2.87 -36.75
C ALA A 212 4.16 1.82 -35.67
N ALA A 213 2.99 1.89 -35.04
CA ALA A 213 2.56 0.92 -34.05
C ALA A 213 2.39 -0.48 -34.68
N ALA A 214 1.69 -0.57 -35.81
CA ALA A 214 1.49 -1.82 -36.56
C ALA A 214 2.82 -2.41 -37.05
N LEU A 215 3.69 -1.59 -37.66
CA LEU A 215 5.01 -2.04 -38.11
C LEU A 215 5.87 -2.55 -36.93
N THR A 216 5.77 -1.89 -35.77
CA THR A 216 6.49 -2.31 -34.56
C THR A 216 5.96 -3.65 -34.03
N LEU A 217 4.64 -3.88 -34.09
CA LEU A 217 4.00 -5.15 -33.72
C LEU A 217 4.48 -6.27 -34.64
N GLU A 218 4.32 -6.13 -35.96
CA GLU A 218 4.71 -7.14 -36.95
C GLU A 218 6.20 -7.50 -36.84
N THR A 219 7.06 -6.49 -36.68
CA THR A 219 8.51 -6.69 -36.49
C THR A 219 8.80 -7.41 -35.18
N GLY A 220 8.10 -7.07 -34.10
CA GLY A 220 8.26 -7.69 -32.79
C GLY A 220 7.84 -9.17 -32.80
N GLU A 221 6.74 -9.49 -33.47
CA GLU A 221 6.26 -10.87 -33.65
C GLU A 221 7.20 -11.68 -34.54
N ALA A 222 7.63 -11.15 -35.68
CA ALA A 222 8.55 -11.83 -36.60
C ALA A 222 9.91 -12.15 -35.95
N LEU A 223 10.36 -11.32 -35.02
CA LEU A 223 11.60 -11.52 -34.26
C LEU A 223 11.39 -12.35 -32.97
N GLY A 224 10.17 -12.77 -32.66
CA GLY A 224 9.84 -13.52 -31.44
C GLY A 224 10.01 -12.72 -30.15
N LEU A 225 9.93 -11.39 -30.23
CA LEU A 225 10.08 -10.46 -29.10
C LEU A 225 8.74 -10.14 -28.42
N ILE A 226 7.63 -10.48 -29.07
CA ILE A 226 6.26 -10.38 -28.55
C ILE A 226 5.67 -11.78 -28.49
N ARG A 227 5.13 -12.15 -27.32
CA ARG A 227 4.42 -13.42 -27.13
C ARG A 227 3.08 -13.37 -27.87
N GLU A 228 2.65 -14.51 -28.40
CA GLU A 228 1.43 -14.66 -29.21
C GLU A 228 0.18 -14.04 -28.56
N ASP A 229 -0.06 -14.32 -27.27
CA ASP A 229 -1.22 -13.77 -26.55
C ASP A 229 -1.16 -12.23 -26.39
N GLN A 230 0.04 -11.66 -26.29
CA GLN A 230 0.22 -10.22 -26.24
C GLN A 230 0.12 -9.59 -27.64
N GLY A 231 0.57 -10.32 -28.66
CA GLY A 231 0.43 -9.95 -30.07
C GLY A 231 -1.05 -9.86 -30.46
N GLU A 232 -1.84 -10.88 -30.12
CA GLU A 232 -3.29 -10.90 -30.39
C GLU A 232 -4.02 -9.73 -29.70
N LEU A 233 -3.71 -9.47 -28.42
CA LEU A 233 -4.29 -8.33 -27.69
C LEU A 233 -3.92 -6.99 -28.34
N LEU A 234 -2.66 -6.81 -28.75
CA LEU A 234 -2.21 -5.59 -29.42
C LEU A 234 -2.81 -5.44 -30.82
N ALA A 235 -2.94 -6.53 -31.58
CA ALA A 235 -3.56 -6.52 -32.89
C ALA A 235 -5.03 -6.08 -32.81
N ARG A 236 -5.80 -6.62 -31.87
CA ARG A 236 -7.19 -6.19 -31.58
C ARG A 236 -7.27 -4.73 -31.14
N PHE A 237 -6.28 -4.25 -30.40
CA PHE A 237 -6.20 -2.84 -29.99
C PHE A 237 -5.90 -1.89 -31.16
N LEU A 238 -5.02 -2.29 -32.09
CA LEU A 238 -4.65 -1.47 -33.25
C LEU A 238 -5.72 -1.45 -34.33
N ASP A 239 -6.37 -2.58 -34.58
CA ASP A 239 -7.38 -2.72 -35.64
C ASP A 239 -8.57 -3.57 -35.14
N PRO A 240 -9.49 -2.98 -34.37
CA PRO A 240 -10.62 -3.71 -33.82
C PRO A 240 -11.60 -4.22 -34.89
N GLU A 241 -11.65 -3.59 -36.07
CA GLU A 241 -12.57 -3.95 -37.16
C GLU A 241 -12.23 -5.32 -37.75
N LEU A 242 -10.93 -5.66 -37.83
CA LEU A 242 -10.47 -6.97 -38.32
C LEU A 242 -10.90 -8.15 -37.45
N PHE A 243 -11.26 -7.90 -36.19
CA PHE A 243 -11.62 -8.93 -35.22
C PHE A 243 -13.11 -8.90 -34.85
N GLU A 244 -13.94 -8.19 -35.62
CA GLU A 244 -15.38 -8.21 -35.43
C GLU A 244 -15.95 -9.62 -35.57
N GLY A 245 -16.60 -10.11 -34.51
CA GLY A 245 -17.22 -11.44 -34.49
C GLY A 245 -16.30 -12.59 -34.09
N GLU A 246 -15.01 -12.32 -33.85
CA GLU A 246 -14.09 -13.27 -33.25
C GLU A 246 -14.45 -13.52 -31.77
N PRO A 247 -14.10 -14.68 -31.20
CA PRO A 247 -14.34 -14.95 -29.78
C PRO A 247 -13.53 -13.98 -28.91
N SER A 248 -14.06 -13.70 -27.72
CA SER A 248 -13.36 -12.91 -26.71
C SER A 248 -12.04 -13.53 -26.30
N LEU A 249 -11.10 -12.65 -25.91
CA LEU A 249 -9.81 -13.12 -25.42
C LEU A 249 -9.95 -13.86 -24.09
N PRO A 250 -9.06 -14.82 -23.81
CA PRO A 250 -8.95 -15.37 -22.47
C PRO A 250 -8.67 -14.26 -21.44
N ILE A 251 -9.41 -14.27 -20.34
CA ILE A 251 -9.21 -13.31 -19.25
C ILE A 251 -7.85 -13.59 -18.60
N PRO A 252 -6.93 -12.60 -18.53
CA PRO A 252 -5.64 -12.79 -17.85
C PRO A 252 -5.82 -12.98 -16.34
N ASP A 253 -5.14 -13.98 -15.76
CA ASP A 253 -5.17 -14.21 -14.31
C ASP A 253 -4.49 -13.09 -13.51
N HIS A 254 -3.37 -12.57 -14.04
CA HIS A 254 -2.55 -11.51 -13.43
C HIS A 254 -2.27 -10.41 -14.48
N PRO A 255 -3.26 -9.56 -14.81
CA PRO A 255 -3.06 -8.52 -15.79
C PRO A 255 -2.06 -7.48 -15.28
N THR A 256 -1.12 -7.09 -16.13
CA THR A 256 -0.34 -5.86 -15.89
C THR A 256 -1.24 -4.63 -16.07
N PRO A 257 -0.87 -3.43 -15.55
CA PRO A 257 -1.59 -2.19 -15.83
C PRO A 257 -1.78 -1.92 -17.34
N LEU A 258 -0.77 -2.25 -18.15
CA LEU A 258 -0.86 -2.13 -19.61
C LEU A 258 -1.86 -3.11 -20.20
N THR A 259 -1.80 -4.39 -19.80
CA THR A 259 -2.78 -5.41 -20.21
C THR A 259 -4.19 -4.99 -19.81
N PHE A 260 -4.39 -4.53 -18.57
CA PHE A 260 -5.68 -4.04 -18.09
C PHE A 260 -6.22 -2.90 -18.96
N ARG A 261 -5.36 -1.95 -19.35
CA ARG A 261 -5.73 -0.84 -20.22
C ARG A 261 -6.04 -1.25 -21.65
N LEU A 262 -5.28 -2.19 -22.19
CA LEU A 262 -5.55 -2.76 -23.51
C LEU A 262 -6.90 -3.50 -23.52
N MET A 263 -7.18 -4.32 -22.50
CA MET A 263 -8.46 -5.01 -22.33
C MET A 263 -9.64 -4.01 -22.26
N GLU A 264 -9.49 -2.92 -21.50
CA GLU A 264 -10.47 -1.83 -21.47
C GLU A 264 -10.66 -1.18 -22.86
N ALA A 265 -9.57 -0.94 -23.58
CA ALA A 265 -9.59 -0.28 -24.89
C ALA A 265 -10.25 -1.12 -25.99
N ILE A 266 -10.14 -2.45 -25.94
CA ILE A 266 -10.81 -3.36 -26.88
C ILE A 266 -12.27 -3.68 -26.50
N GLY A 267 -12.80 -3.07 -25.44
CA GLY A 267 -14.18 -3.29 -24.99
C GLY A 267 -14.39 -4.55 -24.15
N GLU A 268 -13.32 -5.14 -23.61
CA GLU A 268 -13.37 -6.31 -22.72
C GLU A 268 -12.84 -5.97 -21.30
N PRO A 269 -13.46 -5.00 -20.59
CA PRO A 269 -12.92 -4.49 -19.33
C PRO A 269 -12.89 -5.57 -18.24
N LEU A 270 -11.80 -5.58 -17.46
CA LEU A 270 -11.61 -6.51 -16.35
C LEU A 270 -12.27 -5.99 -15.08
N ALA A 271 -12.95 -6.87 -14.34
CA ALA A 271 -13.53 -6.52 -13.05
C ALA A 271 -12.43 -6.27 -12.01
N THR A 272 -12.34 -5.05 -11.47
CA THR A 272 -11.29 -4.70 -10.50
C THR A 272 -11.48 -5.37 -9.13
N SER A 273 -12.68 -5.90 -8.85
CA SER A 273 -13.03 -6.48 -7.54
C SER A 273 -12.15 -7.66 -7.13
N SER A 274 -11.68 -8.44 -8.11
CA SER A 274 -10.77 -9.58 -7.93
C SER A 274 -9.30 -9.22 -8.14
N LEU A 275 -9.01 -8.01 -8.62
CA LEU A 275 -7.66 -7.54 -8.87
C LEU A 275 -7.03 -6.90 -7.62
N PRO A 276 -5.70 -6.79 -7.59
CA PRO A 276 -4.96 -6.05 -6.56
C PRO A 276 -5.54 -4.65 -6.35
N LEU A 277 -5.41 -4.14 -5.12
CA LEU A 277 -6.13 -2.93 -4.71
C LEU A 277 -5.81 -1.70 -5.57
N ALA A 278 -4.60 -1.59 -6.11
CA ALA A 278 -4.18 -0.54 -7.03
C ALA A 278 -5.15 -0.34 -8.21
N PHE A 279 -5.70 -1.44 -8.77
CA PHE A 279 -6.62 -1.38 -9.90
C PHE A 279 -7.98 -0.76 -9.53
N ALA A 280 -8.35 -0.71 -8.25
CA ALA A 280 -9.58 -0.06 -7.81
C ALA A 280 -9.56 1.45 -8.07
N GLN A 281 -8.39 2.08 -8.22
CA GLN A 281 -8.29 3.50 -8.57
C GLN A 281 -8.90 3.80 -9.95
N SER A 282 -8.72 2.90 -10.92
CA SER A 282 -9.31 3.00 -12.26
C SER A 282 -10.84 3.12 -12.23
N ASP A 283 -11.48 2.51 -11.22
CA ASP A 283 -12.93 2.53 -11.06
C ASP A 283 -13.47 3.84 -10.48
N LEU A 284 -12.63 4.74 -9.95
CA LEU A 284 -13.10 6.00 -9.34
C LEU A 284 -13.53 7.06 -10.36
N ARG A 285 -13.24 6.86 -11.64
CA ARG A 285 -13.56 7.81 -12.73
C ARG A 285 -15.06 8.03 -12.86
N ALA A 286 -15.45 9.24 -13.24
CA ALA A 286 -16.86 9.61 -13.37
C ALA A 286 -17.60 8.86 -14.49
N THR A 287 -16.87 8.34 -15.49
CA THR A 287 -17.41 7.51 -16.58
C THR A 287 -17.79 6.10 -16.12
N THR A 288 -17.23 5.64 -14.99
CA THR A 288 -17.53 4.32 -14.43
C THR A 288 -18.90 4.34 -13.75
N GLY A 289 -19.67 3.26 -13.90
CA GLY A 289 -20.98 3.13 -13.25
C GLY A 289 -20.90 3.26 -11.72
N TRP A 290 -21.87 3.93 -11.12
CA TRP A 290 -21.85 4.32 -9.69
C TRP A 290 -21.63 3.14 -8.73
N LYS A 291 -22.20 1.95 -9.01
CA LYS A 291 -21.99 0.76 -8.16
C LYS A 291 -20.52 0.35 -8.08
N ALA A 292 -19.81 0.35 -9.21
CA ALA A 292 -18.39 0.01 -9.26
C ALA A 292 -17.57 1.10 -8.56
N ARG A 293 -17.85 2.39 -8.84
CA ARG A 293 -17.24 3.53 -8.14
C ARG A 293 -17.39 3.43 -6.62
N ALA A 294 -18.60 3.18 -6.12
CA ALA A 294 -18.87 3.08 -4.69
C ALA A 294 -18.17 1.87 -4.05
N THR A 295 -18.07 0.75 -4.77
CA THR A 295 -17.37 -0.46 -4.32
C THR A 295 -15.86 -0.22 -4.25
N ALA A 296 -15.28 0.41 -5.27
CA ALA A 296 -13.88 0.81 -5.27
C ALA A 296 -13.56 1.81 -4.16
N ALA A 297 -14.43 2.81 -3.96
CA ALA A 297 -14.30 3.79 -2.89
C ALA A 297 -14.31 3.13 -1.50
N GLU A 298 -15.17 2.14 -1.27
CA GLU A 298 -15.19 1.36 -0.01
C GLU A 298 -13.88 0.59 0.20
N ARG A 299 -13.38 -0.08 -0.84
CA ARG A 299 -12.13 -0.87 -0.78
C ARG A 299 -10.93 0.02 -0.46
N LEU A 300 -10.81 1.17 -1.13
CA LEU A 300 -9.71 2.11 -0.95
C LEU A 300 -9.80 2.84 0.39
N ALA A 301 -10.99 3.32 0.79
CA ALA A 301 -11.17 4.05 2.05
C ALA A 301 -10.87 3.18 3.28
N ARG A 302 -11.22 1.89 3.24
CA ARG A 302 -10.95 0.92 4.31
C ARG A 302 -9.46 0.79 4.65
N VAL A 303 -8.58 0.98 3.66
CA VAL A 303 -7.13 0.96 3.89
C VAL A 303 -6.52 2.36 3.92
N GLY A 304 -7.33 3.42 3.87
CA GLY A 304 -6.85 4.80 3.86
C GLY A 304 -6.23 5.26 2.54
N ALA A 305 -6.43 4.54 1.45
CA ALA A 305 -6.02 4.94 0.09
C ALA A 305 -7.01 5.92 -0.58
N LEU A 306 -8.14 6.19 0.07
CA LEU A 306 -9.09 7.22 -0.32
C LEU A 306 -9.47 8.03 0.92
N SER A 307 -9.40 9.37 0.82
CA SER A 307 -9.78 10.23 1.95
C SER A 307 -11.25 10.03 2.33
N PRO A 308 -11.60 10.13 3.63
CA PRO A 308 -12.98 9.95 4.09
C PRO A 308 -13.98 10.90 3.40
N ASN A 309 -13.58 12.15 3.13
CA ASN A 309 -14.45 13.10 2.43
C ASN A 309 -14.70 12.71 0.97
N ARG A 310 -13.69 12.20 0.25
CA ARG A 310 -13.88 11.73 -1.13
C ARG A 310 -14.73 10.47 -1.17
N TRP A 311 -14.53 9.56 -0.21
CA TRP A 311 -15.40 8.39 -0.03
C TRP A 311 -16.86 8.79 0.21
N LEU A 312 -17.10 9.70 1.17
CA LEU A 312 -18.44 10.19 1.48
C LEU A 312 -19.09 10.86 0.27
N GLY A 313 -18.34 11.69 -0.44
CA GLY A 313 -18.79 12.34 -1.67
C GLY A 313 -19.34 11.33 -2.69
N ILE A 314 -18.63 10.22 -2.93
CA ILE A 314 -19.06 9.16 -3.86
C ILE A 314 -20.28 8.40 -3.34
N TRP A 315 -20.32 8.09 -2.05
CA TRP A 315 -21.43 7.35 -1.43
C TRP A 315 -22.73 8.16 -1.33
N SER A 316 -22.63 9.49 -1.41
CA SER A 316 -23.77 10.40 -1.30
C SER A 316 -24.22 11.01 -2.64
N GLU A 317 -23.68 10.56 -3.79
CA GLU A 317 -24.04 11.09 -5.12
C GLU A 317 -25.51 10.81 -5.51
N HIS A 318 -26.03 9.65 -5.10
CA HIS A 318 -27.36 9.19 -5.49
C HIS A 318 -28.06 8.45 -4.35
N LEU A 319 -29.38 8.30 -4.47
CA LEU A 319 -30.13 7.39 -3.63
C LEU A 319 -29.82 5.93 -4.03
N PRO A 320 -29.84 4.99 -3.07
CA PRO A 320 -29.63 3.56 -3.34
C PRO A 320 -30.51 3.07 -4.50
N ALA A 321 -29.88 2.46 -5.51
CA ALA A 321 -30.59 2.04 -6.72
C ALA A 321 -31.38 0.72 -6.54
N ALA A 322 -31.06 -0.06 -5.52
CA ALA A 322 -31.70 -1.33 -5.19
C ALA A 322 -31.52 -1.66 -3.70
N SER A 323 -32.10 -2.76 -3.23
CA SER A 323 -31.80 -3.34 -1.92
C SER A 323 -30.63 -4.33 -2.00
N GLY A 324 -29.89 -4.50 -0.92
CA GLY A 324 -28.87 -5.55 -0.78
C GLY A 324 -27.43 -5.03 -0.90
N GLY A 325 -26.54 -5.63 -0.11
CA GLY A 325 -25.10 -5.48 -0.26
C GLY A 325 -24.61 -4.06 0.04
N ILE A 326 -23.95 -3.43 -0.92
CA ILE A 326 -23.43 -2.05 -0.77
C ILE A 326 -24.57 -1.03 -0.61
N TRP A 327 -25.73 -1.29 -1.21
CA TRP A 327 -26.84 -0.35 -1.19
C TRP A 327 -27.45 -0.18 0.20
N ASP A 328 -27.58 -1.27 0.97
CA ASP A 328 -28.08 -1.20 2.35
C ASP A 328 -27.12 -0.39 3.25
N ARG A 329 -25.81 -0.50 3.00
CA ARG A 329 -24.80 0.27 3.75
C ARG A 329 -24.85 1.75 3.41
N ILE A 330 -24.99 2.08 2.12
CA ILE A 330 -25.18 3.46 1.66
C ILE A 330 -26.47 4.04 2.25
N GLU A 331 -27.58 3.29 2.21
CA GLU A 331 -28.86 3.73 2.75
C GLU A 331 -28.78 4.01 4.26
N ALA A 332 -28.14 3.12 5.03
CA ALA A 332 -27.95 3.31 6.47
C ALA A 332 -27.11 4.57 6.77
N LEU A 333 -26.05 4.81 6.01
CA LEU A 333 -25.21 6.01 6.15
C LEU A 333 -26.01 7.28 5.82
N GLN A 334 -26.71 7.33 4.68
CA GLN A 334 -27.46 8.51 4.25
C GLN A 334 -28.61 8.86 5.21
N ARG A 335 -29.29 7.85 5.77
CA ARG A 335 -30.28 8.04 6.84
C ARG A 335 -29.65 8.66 8.08
N PHE A 336 -28.47 8.16 8.48
CA PHE A 336 -27.71 8.72 9.59
C PHE A 336 -27.27 10.17 9.31
N GLU A 337 -26.74 10.48 8.14
CA GLU A 337 -26.35 11.84 7.76
C GLU A 337 -27.54 12.80 7.81
N THR A 338 -28.70 12.36 7.30
CA THR A 338 -29.94 13.13 7.36
C THR A 338 -30.33 13.40 8.82
N ALA A 339 -30.33 12.38 9.68
CA ALA A 339 -30.63 12.54 11.11
C ALA A 339 -29.59 13.44 11.82
N LEU A 340 -28.32 13.32 11.47
CA LEU A 340 -27.26 14.15 12.03
C LEU A 340 -27.41 15.61 11.60
N SER A 341 -27.86 15.85 10.36
CA SER A 341 -28.07 17.19 9.82
C SER A 341 -29.12 18.02 10.60
N THR A 342 -30.13 17.37 11.17
CA THR A 342 -31.18 18.04 11.97
C THR A 342 -30.73 18.40 13.38
N ASN A 343 -29.58 17.89 13.82
CA ASN A 343 -29.08 17.98 15.20
C ASN A 343 -30.10 17.50 16.26
N ASP A 344 -31.02 16.60 15.89
CA ASP A 344 -31.99 16.00 16.81
C ASP A 344 -31.39 14.73 17.45
N PRO A 345 -31.11 14.72 18.77
CA PRO A 345 -30.56 13.55 19.44
C PRO A 345 -31.47 12.32 19.34
N GLY A 346 -32.80 12.50 19.25
CA GLY A 346 -33.75 11.41 19.09
C GLY A 346 -33.60 10.71 17.73
N ALA A 347 -33.60 11.49 16.65
CA ALA A 347 -33.38 11.00 15.30
C ALA A 347 -32.00 10.32 15.15
N VAL A 348 -30.95 10.94 15.68
CA VAL A 348 -29.59 10.38 15.66
C VAL A 348 -29.53 9.06 16.44
N SER A 349 -30.19 8.98 17.60
CA SER A 349 -30.20 7.75 18.41
C SER A 349 -30.85 6.57 17.69
N HIS A 350 -31.79 6.81 16.76
CA HIS A 350 -32.42 5.76 15.96
C HIS A 350 -31.55 5.37 14.74
N ALA A 351 -30.90 6.34 14.09
CA ALA A 351 -30.16 6.11 12.85
C ALA A 351 -28.69 5.67 13.08
N LEU A 352 -28.09 5.99 14.22
CA LEU A 352 -26.68 5.70 14.50
C LEU A 352 -26.38 4.19 14.63
N PRO A 353 -27.15 3.37 15.38
CA PRO A 353 -26.87 1.94 15.50
C PRO A 353 -26.82 1.17 14.15
N PRO A 354 -27.80 1.30 13.23
CA PRO A 354 -27.72 0.61 11.94
C PRO A 354 -26.57 1.13 11.06
N ALA A 355 -26.29 2.44 11.08
CA ALA A 355 -25.15 2.99 10.34
C ALA A 355 -23.81 2.45 10.90
N TRP A 356 -23.65 2.42 12.22
CA TRP A 356 -22.44 1.88 12.85
C TRP A 356 -22.26 0.40 12.54
N SER A 357 -23.34 -0.38 12.61
CA SER A 357 -23.33 -1.79 12.21
C SER A 357 -22.89 -1.98 10.76
N ALA A 358 -23.39 -1.16 9.83
CA ALA A 358 -22.98 -1.18 8.44
C ALA A 358 -21.47 -0.88 8.27
N MET A 359 -20.93 0.08 9.03
CA MET A 359 -19.51 0.42 9.02
C MET A 359 -18.63 -0.70 9.60
N ARG A 360 -19.09 -1.40 10.64
CA ARG A 360 -18.39 -2.59 11.16
C ARG A 360 -18.29 -3.69 10.11
N VAL A 361 -19.40 -3.97 9.44
CA VAL A 361 -19.45 -5.01 8.38
C VAL A 361 -18.63 -4.63 7.13
N SER A 362 -18.39 -3.35 6.86
CA SER A 362 -17.51 -2.93 5.75
C SER A 362 -16.06 -2.66 6.17
N GLY A 363 -15.75 -2.68 7.47
CA GLY A 363 -14.44 -2.27 7.98
C GLY A 363 -14.17 -0.76 7.84
N LEU A 364 -15.23 0.05 7.83
CA LEU A 364 -15.19 1.51 7.66
C LEU A 364 -15.32 2.27 8.99
N GLN A 365 -15.25 1.59 10.15
CA GLN A 365 -15.36 2.28 11.45
C GLN A 365 -14.38 3.47 11.60
N PRO A 366 -13.09 3.36 11.23
CA PRO A 366 -12.17 4.50 11.34
C PRO A 366 -12.54 5.66 10.41
N VAL A 367 -13.03 5.36 9.20
CA VAL A 367 -13.46 6.35 8.20
C VAL A 367 -14.69 7.12 8.72
N PHE A 368 -15.66 6.39 9.26
CA PHE A 368 -16.85 6.98 9.89
C PHE A 368 -16.46 7.84 11.11
N ALA A 369 -15.55 7.35 11.94
CA ALA A 369 -15.06 8.07 13.12
C ALA A 369 -14.37 9.38 12.77
N GLU A 370 -13.53 9.39 11.73
CA GLU A 370 -12.88 10.61 11.25
C GLU A 370 -13.87 11.68 10.82
N LEU A 371 -14.96 11.29 10.15
CA LEU A 371 -15.98 12.23 9.65
C LEU A 371 -16.93 12.74 10.74
N PHE A 372 -17.36 11.86 11.66
CA PHE A 372 -18.55 12.14 12.46
C PHE A 372 -18.31 12.23 13.98
N ALA A 373 -17.17 11.80 14.50
CA ALA A 373 -16.91 11.76 15.94
C ALA A 373 -17.08 13.11 16.64
N ALA A 374 -16.52 14.18 16.05
CA ALA A 374 -16.58 15.51 16.64
C ALA A 374 -18.03 16.02 16.80
N ARG A 375 -18.89 15.75 15.80
CA ARG A 375 -20.29 16.18 15.83
C ARG A 375 -21.14 15.32 16.76
N LEU A 376 -20.89 14.01 16.78
CA LEU A 376 -21.55 13.08 17.71
C LEU A 376 -21.24 13.42 19.17
N ALA A 377 -20.00 13.80 19.48
CA ALA A 377 -19.57 14.15 20.84
C ALA A 377 -20.25 15.41 21.40
N LEU A 378 -20.91 16.23 20.56
CA LEU A 378 -21.64 17.42 20.98
C LEU A 378 -23.11 17.15 21.32
N LEU A 379 -23.63 15.97 20.94
CA LEU A 379 -25.04 15.64 21.12
C LEU A 379 -25.26 14.98 22.49
N PRO A 380 -26.35 15.31 23.21
CA PRO A 380 -26.72 14.66 24.47
C PRO A 380 -27.34 13.26 24.22
N LEU A 381 -26.57 12.35 23.64
CA LEU A 381 -26.98 10.97 23.37
C LEU A 381 -27.02 10.16 24.67
N ASN A 382 -27.88 9.14 24.72
CA ASN A 382 -28.04 8.24 25.87
C ASN A 382 -28.19 6.79 25.39
N GLY A 383 -28.00 5.82 26.30
CA GLY A 383 -28.12 4.40 26.01
C GLY A 383 -27.15 3.93 24.93
N GLU A 384 -27.59 3.01 24.08
CA GLU A 384 -26.78 2.42 23.00
C GLU A 384 -26.14 3.47 22.08
N ALA A 385 -26.84 4.56 21.77
CA ALA A 385 -26.30 5.62 20.92
C ALA A 385 -25.13 6.37 21.58
N ALA A 386 -25.15 6.54 22.91
CA ALA A 386 -24.03 7.12 23.64
C ALA A 386 -22.83 6.18 23.68
N ASP A 387 -23.06 4.88 23.84
CA ASP A 387 -22.01 3.86 23.82
C ASP A 387 -21.32 3.82 22.45
N ILE A 388 -22.09 3.81 21.36
CA ILE A 388 -21.55 3.89 20.00
C ILE A 388 -20.81 5.21 19.78
N ALA A 389 -21.37 6.34 20.19
CA ALA A 389 -20.70 7.64 20.04
C ALA A 389 -19.35 7.67 20.79
N PHE A 390 -19.24 6.97 21.91
CA PHE A 390 -17.97 6.83 22.64
C PHE A 390 -16.95 5.99 21.86
N GLU A 391 -17.35 4.84 21.31
CA GLU A 391 -16.48 4.02 20.44
C GLU A 391 -16.00 4.82 19.22
N VAL A 392 -16.93 5.51 18.56
CA VAL A 392 -16.66 6.37 17.41
C VAL A 392 -15.65 7.47 17.79
N ALA A 393 -15.83 8.10 18.95
CA ALA A 393 -14.88 9.10 19.44
C ALA A 393 -13.47 8.54 19.61
N LEU A 394 -13.35 7.35 20.19
CA LEU A 394 -12.07 6.71 20.47
C LEU A 394 -11.32 6.24 19.21
N LEU A 395 -12.02 5.97 18.12
CA LEU A 395 -11.42 5.63 16.82
C LEU A 395 -11.06 6.87 15.98
N SER A 396 -11.46 8.07 16.41
CA SER A 396 -11.26 9.31 15.65
C SER A 396 -9.86 9.92 15.84
N PRO A 397 -9.44 10.85 14.97
CA PRO A 397 -8.21 11.60 15.19
C PRO A 397 -8.20 12.43 16.48
N ASP A 398 -9.37 12.86 16.95
CA ASP A 398 -9.58 13.68 18.15
C ASP A 398 -9.82 12.84 19.43
N TYR A 399 -9.51 11.53 19.39
CA TYR A 399 -9.81 10.57 20.47
C TYR A 399 -9.46 11.08 21.88
N GLU A 400 -8.24 11.58 22.09
CA GLU A 400 -7.77 12.06 23.40
C GLU A 400 -8.56 13.31 23.86
N LYS A 401 -8.78 14.25 22.95
CA LYS A 401 -9.49 15.51 23.22
C LYS A 401 -10.94 15.25 23.58
N ILE A 402 -11.60 14.33 22.86
CA ILE A 402 -12.99 13.96 23.13
C ILE A 402 -13.07 13.14 24.43
N ALA A 403 -12.20 12.14 24.62
CA ALA A 403 -12.17 11.31 25.82
C ALA A 403 -11.99 12.12 27.11
N THR A 404 -11.12 13.14 27.09
CA THR A 404 -10.88 14.04 28.22
C THR A 404 -12.16 14.74 28.67
N LYS A 405 -12.99 15.18 27.72
CA LYS A 405 -14.23 15.93 27.97
C LYS A 405 -15.46 15.02 28.11
N TRP A 406 -15.29 13.71 27.94
CA TRP A 406 -16.40 12.77 27.99
C TRP A 406 -17.00 12.71 29.41
N ALA A 407 -18.24 13.17 29.52
CA ALA A 407 -19.00 13.30 30.76
C ALA A 407 -19.97 12.16 31.06
N PRO A 408 -20.59 11.46 30.08
CA PRO A 408 -21.47 10.33 30.36
C PRO A 408 -20.80 9.25 31.23
N ALA A 409 -21.60 8.58 32.06
CA ALA A 409 -21.11 7.52 32.93
C ALA A 409 -20.54 6.35 32.11
N LEU A 410 -19.36 5.87 32.50
CA LEU A 410 -18.66 4.82 31.80
C LEU A 410 -18.76 3.49 32.56
N SER A 411 -18.94 2.41 31.81
CA SER A 411 -18.70 1.06 32.30
C SER A 411 -17.22 0.87 32.65
N ARG A 412 -16.88 -0.24 33.32
CA ARG A 412 -15.48 -0.57 33.63
C ARG A 412 -14.62 -0.67 32.36
N ASP A 413 -15.13 -1.32 31.33
CA ASP A 413 -14.40 -1.53 30.08
C ASP A 413 -14.24 -0.20 29.32
N GLN A 414 -15.27 0.65 29.31
CA GLN A 414 -15.20 1.99 28.75
C GLN A 414 -14.22 2.90 29.51
N ALA A 415 -14.13 2.77 30.84
CA ALA A 415 -13.13 3.50 31.63
C ALA A 415 -11.70 3.06 31.30
N PHE A 416 -11.48 1.77 31.01
CA PHE A 416 -10.19 1.28 30.53
C PHE A 416 -9.84 1.87 29.15
N LEU A 417 -10.80 1.88 28.21
CA LEU A 417 -10.62 2.51 26.90
C LEU A 417 -10.33 4.01 27.00
N LYS A 418 -11.05 4.74 27.87
CA LYS A 418 -10.74 6.16 28.18
C LYS A 418 -9.31 6.31 28.70
N GLY A 419 -8.87 5.40 29.56
CA GLY A 419 -7.51 5.38 30.07
C GLY A 419 -6.47 5.18 28.97
N ILE A 420 -6.72 4.29 28.00
CA ILE A 420 -5.84 4.12 26.82
C ILE A 420 -5.77 5.44 26.04
N ALA A 421 -6.91 6.08 25.76
CA ALA A 421 -6.96 7.34 25.03
C ALA A 421 -6.16 8.46 25.70
N MET A 422 -6.17 8.51 27.03
CA MET A 422 -5.43 9.48 27.83
C MET A 422 -3.97 9.07 28.12
N GLY A 423 -3.58 7.83 27.81
CA GLY A 423 -2.27 7.27 28.18
C GLY A 423 -2.09 6.99 29.67
N ASP A 424 -3.18 7.06 30.44
CA ASP A 424 -3.22 6.84 31.88
C ASP A 424 -4.26 5.76 32.21
N LEU A 425 -3.76 4.54 32.40
CA LEU A 425 -4.63 3.37 32.60
C LEU A 425 -5.09 3.25 34.05
N PRO A 426 -6.35 2.83 34.29
CA PRO A 426 -6.81 2.56 35.63
C PRO A 426 -5.95 1.47 36.30
N THR A 427 -5.79 1.56 37.63
CA THR A 427 -5.01 0.60 38.43
C THR A 427 -5.67 -0.77 38.57
N GLN A 428 -6.97 -0.85 38.26
CA GLN A 428 -7.75 -2.07 38.31
C GLN A 428 -7.23 -3.09 37.31
N ARG A 429 -7.30 -4.38 37.67
CA ARG A 429 -6.83 -5.46 36.81
C ARG A 429 -7.78 -5.65 35.62
N PRO A 430 -7.30 -5.59 34.37
CA PRO A 430 -8.14 -5.82 33.19
C PRO A 430 -8.65 -7.27 33.11
N SER A 431 -9.83 -7.43 32.54
CA SER A 431 -10.57 -8.71 32.45
C SER A 431 -9.98 -9.68 31.42
N THR A 432 -9.55 -9.18 30.26
CA THR A 432 -9.05 -10.00 29.13
C THR A 432 -7.52 -10.06 29.06
N ASP A 433 -6.96 -11.10 28.42
CA ASP A 433 -5.52 -11.20 28.17
C ASP A 433 -5.00 -10.06 27.31
N MET A 434 -5.73 -9.69 26.26
CA MET A 434 -5.44 -8.53 25.40
C MET A 434 -5.31 -7.24 26.23
N ALA A 435 -6.30 -6.95 27.08
CA ALA A 435 -6.27 -5.75 27.92
C ALA A 435 -5.15 -5.80 28.97
N ARG A 436 -4.77 -7.00 29.44
CA ARG A 436 -3.59 -7.17 30.31
C ARG A 436 -2.29 -6.87 29.58
N ALA A 437 -2.09 -7.36 28.35
CA ALA A 437 -0.92 -7.03 27.54
C ALA A 437 -0.80 -5.53 27.29
N ILE A 438 -1.90 -4.89 26.88
CA ILE A 438 -1.96 -3.44 26.70
C ILE A 438 -1.53 -2.74 27.99
N ALA A 439 -2.07 -3.16 29.14
CA ALA A 439 -1.70 -2.57 30.42
C ALA A 439 -0.22 -2.81 30.79
N THR A 440 0.34 -3.97 30.47
CA THR A 440 1.77 -4.27 30.67
C THR A 440 2.64 -3.36 29.81
N GLY A 441 2.38 -3.28 28.50
CA GLY A 441 3.13 -2.42 27.58
C GLY A 441 3.05 -0.94 27.96
N PHE A 442 1.89 -0.49 28.44
CA PHE A 442 1.72 0.90 28.91
C PHE A 442 2.41 1.19 30.26
N ARG A 443 2.66 0.17 31.08
CA ARG A 443 3.37 0.36 32.36
C ARG A 443 4.86 0.09 32.23
N GLY A 444 5.30 -0.52 31.12
CA GLY A 444 6.69 -0.75 30.80
C GLY A 444 7.47 0.55 30.63
N THR A 445 8.74 0.53 31.01
CA THR A 445 9.66 1.68 30.89
C THR A 445 10.88 1.29 30.09
N GLY A 446 11.37 2.21 29.25
CA GLY A 446 12.53 1.98 28.39
C GLY A 446 12.24 1.08 27.19
N VAL A 447 13.27 0.83 26.38
CA VAL A 447 13.17 0.03 25.15
C VAL A 447 13.18 -1.47 25.50
N PRO A 448 12.23 -2.28 25.00
CA PRO A 448 12.22 -3.73 25.20
C PRO A 448 13.44 -4.41 24.60
N VAL A 449 13.92 -5.48 25.24
CA VAL A 449 15.16 -6.21 24.88
C VAL A 449 15.22 -6.59 23.40
N ARG A 450 14.08 -6.99 22.82
CA ARG A 450 13.94 -7.37 21.40
C ARG A 450 14.36 -6.27 20.42
N LEU A 451 14.24 -5.00 20.82
CA LEU A 451 14.44 -3.82 19.97
C LEU A 451 15.62 -2.95 20.42
N THR A 452 16.23 -3.25 21.58
CA THR A 452 17.30 -2.45 22.17
C THR A 452 18.52 -2.34 21.29
N SER A 453 18.95 -3.43 20.62
CA SER A 453 20.14 -3.42 19.77
C SER A 453 20.00 -2.41 18.63
N LEU A 454 18.87 -2.44 17.91
CA LEU A 454 18.58 -1.51 16.80
C LEU A 454 18.63 -0.05 17.26
N VAL A 455 18.06 0.28 18.43
CA VAL A 455 18.10 1.65 18.94
C VAL A 455 19.53 2.05 19.34
N SER A 456 20.26 1.18 20.04
CA SER A 456 21.64 1.46 20.47
C SER A 456 22.63 1.60 19.30
N GLU A 457 22.34 0.96 18.17
CA GLU A 457 23.13 1.00 16.94
C GLU A 457 22.72 2.14 15.99
N GLN A 458 21.92 3.11 16.44
CA GLN A 458 21.42 4.23 15.61
C GLN A 458 20.60 3.76 14.39
N ARG A 459 19.75 2.74 14.57
CA ARG A 459 18.86 2.16 13.54
C ARG A 459 17.39 2.34 13.92
N LEU A 460 17.01 3.55 14.36
CA LEU A 460 15.69 3.82 14.92
C LEU A 460 14.55 3.54 13.93
N GLY A 461 14.70 3.93 12.66
CA GLY A 461 13.71 3.64 11.62
C GLY A 461 13.47 2.15 11.40
N GLU A 462 14.54 1.36 11.43
CA GLU A 462 14.42 -0.10 11.36
C GLU A 462 13.79 -0.68 12.62
N ALA A 463 14.11 -0.15 13.80
CA ALA A 463 13.46 -0.52 15.05
C ALA A 463 11.95 -0.27 15.00
N ILE A 464 11.52 0.85 14.41
CA ILE A 464 10.09 1.18 14.22
C ILE A 464 9.43 0.19 13.24
N LEU A 465 10.06 -0.10 12.09
CA LEU A 465 9.54 -1.11 11.16
C LEU A 465 9.42 -2.48 11.82
N ARG A 466 10.42 -2.88 12.62
CA ARG A 466 10.36 -4.13 13.40
C ARG A 466 9.26 -4.09 14.45
N ALA A 467 9.05 -2.96 15.13
CA ALA A 467 7.98 -2.82 16.10
C ALA A 467 6.59 -2.92 15.47
N ILE A 468 6.41 -2.46 14.22
CA ILE A 468 5.18 -2.72 13.46
C ILE A 468 4.98 -4.23 13.25
N GLU A 469 6.01 -4.95 12.80
CA GLU A 469 5.92 -6.42 12.63
C GLU A 469 5.54 -7.13 13.93
N VAL A 470 6.14 -6.71 15.06
CA VAL A 470 5.88 -7.26 16.40
C VAL A 470 4.46 -6.89 16.89
N LEU A 471 4.00 -5.67 16.65
CA LEU A 471 2.62 -5.27 16.96
C LEU A 471 1.61 -6.15 16.22
N GLU A 472 1.85 -6.41 14.93
CA GLU A 472 0.98 -7.25 14.12
C GLU A 472 1.01 -8.73 14.55
N GLY A 473 2.16 -9.24 15.01
CA GLY A 473 2.27 -10.55 15.65
C GLY A 473 1.43 -10.63 16.93
N GLY A 474 1.50 -9.58 17.77
CA GLY A 474 0.69 -9.51 18.97
C GLY A 474 -0.81 -9.34 18.73
N ALA A 475 -1.16 -8.61 17.67
CA ALA A 475 -2.52 -8.51 17.18
C ALA A 475 -3.07 -9.87 16.68
N ALA A 476 -2.19 -10.81 16.29
CA ALA A 476 -2.54 -12.18 15.89
C ALA A 476 -2.55 -13.17 17.08
N GLY A 477 -2.29 -12.70 18.31
CA GLY A 477 -2.43 -13.48 19.54
C GLY A 477 -1.17 -13.57 20.41
N ASP A 478 -0.02 -13.06 19.97
CA ASP A 478 1.20 -13.03 20.79
C ASP A 478 1.18 -11.86 21.80
N ILE A 479 0.60 -12.12 22.97
CA ILE A 479 0.40 -11.13 24.05
C ILE A 479 1.74 -10.53 24.55
N ASP A 480 2.85 -11.27 24.47
CA ASP A 480 4.17 -10.76 24.85
C ASP A 480 4.70 -9.78 23.81
N GLU A 481 4.59 -10.12 22.52
CA GLU A 481 4.94 -9.21 21.43
C GLU A 481 4.09 -7.93 21.45
N LEU A 482 2.80 -8.03 21.77
CA LEU A 482 1.94 -6.85 21.92
C LEU A 482 2.45 -5.90 23.00
N SER A 483 2.81 -6.47 24.16
CA SER A 483 3.32 -5.68 25.30
C SER A 483 4.62 -4.97 24.92
N ASP A 484 5.55 -5.69 24.29
CA ASP A 484 6.83 -5.16 23.80
C ASP A 484 6.61 -4.02 22.78
N ALA A 485 5.76 -4.22 21.77
CA ALA A 485 5.54 -3.21 20.74
C ALA A 485 4.95 -1.91 21.31
N LEU A 486 3.93 -2.02 22.18
CA LEU A 486 3.32 -0.86 22.81
C LEU A 486 4.31 -0.12 23.72
N GLN A 487 5.10 -0.86 24.52
CA GLN A 487 6.16 -0.27 25.33
C GLN A 487 7.18 0.46 24.46
N PHE A 488 7.62 -0.16 23.37
CA PHE A 488 8.59 0.43 22.45
C PHE A 488 8.11 1.76 21.87
N PHE A 489 6.90 1.78 21.29
CA PHE A 489 6.37 3.00 20.68
C PHE A 489 6.33 4.15 21.67
N ARG A 490 5.92 3.89 22.93
CA ARG A 490 5.93 4.90 23.98
C ARG A 490 7.34 5.36 24.35
N ALA A 491 8.28 4.42 24.48
CA ALA A 491 9.67 4.72 24.84
C ALA A 491 10.40 5.61 23.82
N VAL A 492 10.02 5.54 22.54
CA VAL A 492 10.61 6.36 21.46
C VAL A 492 9.76 7.57 21.08
N GLY A 493 8.74 7.93 21.88
CA GLY A 493 7.92 9.12 21.68
C GLY A 493 6.75 8.97 20.69
N LEU A 494 6.48 7.76 20.18
CA LEU A 494 5.33 7.42 19.34
C LEU A 494 4.09 7.06 20.17
N GLU A 495 3.80 7.88 21.19
CA GLU A 495 2.70 7.69 22.14
C GLU A 495 1.33 7.57 21.43
N ALA A 496 1.08 8.45 20.45
CA ALA A 496 -0.18 8.43 19.69
C ALA A 496 -0.36 7.12 18.90
N THR A 497 0.72 6.54 18.38
CA THR A 497 0.69 5.22 17.71
C THR A 497 0.31 4.13 18.69
N ALA A 498 0.95 4.10 19.88
CA ALA A 498 0.66 3.11 20.91
C ALA A 498 -0.81 3.18 21.38
N ARG A 499 -1.33 4.38 21.64
CA ARG A 499 -2.72 4.59 22.07
C ARG A 499 -3.72 4.17 21.01
N ARG A 500 -3.52 4.58 19.76
CA ARG A 500 -4.43 4.21 18.67
C ARG A 500 -4.39 2.72 18.38
N ALA A 501 -3.22 2.10 18.34
CA ALA A 501 -3.09 0.66 18.14
C ALA A 501 -3.84 -0.13 19.23
N ALA A 502 -3.67 0.27 20.49
CA ALA A 502 -4.37 -0.35 21.63
C ALA A 502 -5.90 -0.16 21.57
N LEU A 503 -6.38 1.03 21.18
CA LEU A 503 -7.81 1.29 20.99
C LEU A 503 -8.38 0.45 19.84
N GLU A 504 -7.68 0.41 18.71
CA GLU A 504 -8.09 -0.35 17.53
C GLU A 504 -8.15 -1.85 17.82
N LEU A 505 -7.18 -2.41 18.56
CA LEU A 505 -7.19 -3.80 19.00
C LEU A 505 -8.39 -4.14 19.89
N MET A 506 -8.88 -3.19 20.67
CA MET A 506 -10.00 -3.38 21.57
C MET A 506 -11.36 -3.14 20.90
N LEU A 507 -11.42 -2.32 19.85
CA LEU A 507 -12.67 -1.82 19.25
C LEU A 507 -12.94 -2.37 17.85
N LEU A 508 -11.92 -2.76 17.09
CA LEU A 508 -12.10 -3.26 15.74
C LEU A 508 -12.20 -4.79 15.73
N GLU A 509 -13.24 -5.29 15.08
CA GLU A 509 -13.34 -6.72 14.75
C GLU A 509 -12.30 -7.05 13.67
N ARG A 510 -11.27 -7.84 14.02
CA ARG A 510 -10.34 -8.37 13.01
C ARG A 510 -11.03 -9.49 12.25
N ARG A 511 -11.04 -9.37 10.92
CA ARG A 511 -11.40 -10.47 10.03
C ARG A 511 -10.15 -11.34 9.84
N GLY A 512 -10.21 -12.56 10.39
CA GLY A 512 -9.30 -13.64 9.99
C GLY A 512 -9.70 -14.21 8.64
#